data_AF-A0A6L5TNG4-F1
#
_entry.id   AF-A0A6L5TNG4-F1
#
_cell.length_a   1.000
_cell.length_b   1.000
_cell.length_c   1.000
_cell.angle_alpha   90.00
_cell.angle_beta   90.00
_cell.angle_gamma   90.00
#
_symmetry.space_group_name_H-M   'P 1'
#
loop_
_entity.id
_entity.type
_entity.pdbx_description
1 polymer ?
#
loop_
_entity_poly.entity_id
_entity_poly.type
_entity_poly.pdbx_seq_one_letter_code
_entity_poly.pdbx_strand_id
1 'polypeptide(L)'
;MGAAHEQPESAGRGTGTDGTDLQLSFFDAHIPTEAEQIETIDRAESEKTPSAFVLSQAEIENVLRRHGSGFMGGKQRIMALYQTQPDRKLRAKALAKEYGIGGHSHDFLDGSRGFVNHNWKGLEFDHYPDHQKITLKWAQVEKYIDLMIQS
;
A
#
# COMPACT_ATOMS: atom_id res chain seq x y z
N MET A 1 -19.63 65.48 -11.37
CA MET A 1 -19.99 65.15 -9.98
C MET A 1 -21.50 65.28 -9.90
N GLY A 2 -22.36 64.33 -9.53
CA GLY A 2 -22.26 63.00 -8.97
C GLY A 2 -23.63 62.69 -8.34
N ALA A 3 -24.23 61.54 -8.70
CA ALA A 3 -25.50 60.95 -8.24
C ALA A 3 -26.83 61.44 -8.86
N ALA A 4 -27.50 60.54 -9.59
CA ALA A 4 -28.84 60.03 -9.28
C ALA A 4 -29.11 58.73 -10.05
N HIS A 5 -29.71 57.80 -9.32
CA HIS A 5 -30.24 56.51 -9.71
C HIS A 5 -31.51 56.70 -10.56
N GLU A 6 -31.66 55.95 -11.66
CA GLU A 6 -32.96 55.60 -12.25
C GLU A 6 -32.78 54.47 -13.27
N GLN A 7 -33.36 53.30 -12.95
CA GLN A 7 -33.61 52.24 -13.92
C GLN A 7 -34.77 52.64 -14.85
N PRO A 8 -34.87 52.02 -16.04
CA PRO A 8 -36.14 51.36 -16.29
C PRO A 8 -35.99 49.88 -16.64
N GLU A 9 -36.95 49.15 -16.11
CA GLU A 9 -37.20 47.73 -16.31
C GLU A 9 -37.45 47.41 -17.78
N SER A 10 -36.90 46.28 -18.24
CA SER A 10 -37.39 45.57 -19.42
C SER A 10 -37.53 44.10 -19.05
N ALA A 11 -38.76 43.60 -19.15
CA ALA A 11 -39.15 42.25 -18.81
C ALA A 11 -38.51 41.23 -19.76
N GLY A 12 -37.36 40.67 -19.35
CA GLY A 12 -36.73 39.52 -20.00
C GLY A 12 -37.25 38.22 -19.42
N ARG A 13 -38.35 37.70 -19.98
CA ARG A 13 -38.84 36.33 -19.74
C ARG A 13 -37.82 35.33 -20.30
N GLY A 14 -36.80 35.01 -19.52
CA GLY A 14 -35.86 33.93 -19.78
C GLY A 14 -36.30 32.68 -19.02
N THR A 15 -37.12 31.84 -19.65
CA THR A 15 -37.37 30.47 -19.18
C THR A 15 -36.16 29.61 -19.56
N GLY A 16 -35.06 29.76 -18.83
CA GLY A 16 -33.89 28.89 -18.91
C GLY A 16 -33.79 28.10 -17.62
N THR A 17 -34.52 26.99 -17.54
CA THR A 17 -34.45 26.04 -16.43
C THR A 17 -33.17 25.21 -16.52
N ASP A 18 -32.01 25.86 -16.50
CA ASP A 18 -30.72 25.15 -16.53
C ASP A 18 -29.79 25.68 -15.43
N GLY A 19 -30.36 25.87 -14.24
CA GLY A 19 -29.62 25.67 -13.01
C GLY A 19 -29.54 24.17 -12.75
N THR A 20 -28.66 23.46 -13.48
CA THR A 20 -28.28 22.11 -13.05
C THR A 20 -27.46 22.27 -11.78
N ASP A 21 -28.14 22.33 -10.64
CA ASP A 21 -27.51 22.02 -9.35
C ASP A 21 -26.85 20.65 -9.52
N LEU A 22 -25.52 20.62 -9.53
CA LEU A 22 -24.74 19.40 -9.51
C LEU A 22 -25.01 18.70 -8.18
N GLN A 23 -26.11 17.95 -8.11
CA GLN A 23 -26.36 17.04 -7.01
C GLN A 23 -25.30 15.94 -7.07
N LEU A 24 -24.27 16.07 -6.24
CA LEU A 24 -23.30 15.02 -5.97
C LEU A 24 -24.02 13.88 -5.24
N SER A 25 -24.50 12.91 -6.02
CA SER A 25 -24.99 11.64 -5.50
C SER A 25 -23.79 10.78 -5.09
N PHE A 26 -23.41 10.85 -3.81
CA PHE A 26 -22.34 10.01 -3.24
C PHE A 26 -22.77 8.55 -3.02
N PHE A 27 -24.03 8.21 -3.28
CA PHE A 27 -24.59 6.89 -2.93
C PHE A 27 -24.16 5.75 -3.85
N ASP A 28 -23.67 6.04 -5.06
CA ASP A 28 -23.21 5.03 -6.03
C ASP A 28 -21.69 5.00 -6.21
N ALA A 29 -20.96 5.85 -5.49
CA ALA A 29 -19.51 5.78 -5.44
C ALA A 29 -19.11 4.71 -4.43
N HIS A 30 -18.37 3.68 -4.88
CA HIS A 30 -17.66 2.77 -3.98
C HIS A 30 -16.60 3.58 -3.23
N ILE A 31 -16.97 4.19 -2.10
CA ILE A 31 -16.05 4.93 -1.26
C ILE A 31 -15.15 3.89 -0.59
N PRO A 32 -13.85 3.85 -0.90
CA PRO A 32 -12.94 2.91 -0.26
C PRO A 32 -12.93 3.17 1.24
N THR A 33 -12.89 2.08 2.00
CA THR A 33 -12.82 2.13 3.46
C THR A 33 -11.55 2.87 3.91
N GLU A 34 -11.54 3.38 5.15
CA GLU A 34 -10.35 4.02 5.72
C GLU A 34 -9.11 3.12 5.62
N ALA A 35 -9.27 1.80 5.77
CA ALA A 35 -8.19 0.83 5.62
C ALA A 35 -7.65 0.76 4.17
N GLU A 36 -8.53 0.73 3.17
CA GLU A 36 -8.15 0.73 1.75
C GLU A 36 -7.53 2.07 1.32
N GLN A 37 -8.01 3.17 1.91
CA GLN A 37 -7.44 4.51 1.72
C GLN A 37 -6.04 4.61 2.33
N ILE A 38 -5.84 4.12 3.55
CA ILE A 38 -4.52 4.06 4.18
C ILE A 38 -3.59 3.13 3.40
N GLU A 39 -4.09 2.01 2.86
CA GLU A 39 -3.30 1.10 2.01
C GLU A 39 -2.88 1.78 0.70
N THR A 40 -3.79 2.49 0.03
CA THR A 40 -3.46 3.24 -1.20
C THR A 40 -2.43 4.33 -0.94
N ILE A 41 -2.49 5.01 0.20
CA ILE A 41 -1.50 6.01 0.60
C ILE A 41 -0.17 5.33 0.97
N ASP A 42 -0.16 4.29 1.82
CA ASP A 42 1.06 3.54 2.19
C ASP A 42 1.77 2.98 0.94
N ARG A 43 1.01 2.49 -0.04
CA ARG A 43 1.49 2.03 -1.35
C ARG A 43 2.14 3.19 -2.13
N ALA A 44 1.42 4.31 -2.29
CA ALA A 44 1.92 5.48 -3.02
C ALA A 44 3.09 6.19 -2.30
N GLU A 45 3.18 6.12 -0.98
CA GLU A 45 4.30 6.68 -0.20
C GLU A 45 5.55 5.82 -0.28
N SER A 46 5.41 4.49 -0.44
CA SER A 46 6.53 3.63 -0.79
C SER A 46 7.13 3.97 -2.17
N GLU A 47 6.37 4.61 -3.05
CA GLU A 47 6.80 5.04 -4.40
C GLU A 47 7.47 6.43 -4.41
N LYS A 48 7.48 7.16 -3.28
CA LYS A 48 7.87 8.59 -3.23
C LYS A 48 9.35 8.90 -3.03
N THR A 49 10.20 7.88 -2.98
CA THR A 49 11.63 8.07 -3.23
C THR A 49 11.86 7.94 -4.73
N PRO A 50 12.75 8.74 -5.37
CA PRO A 50 13.10 8.54 -6.76
C PRO A 50 14.00 7.31 -6.87
N SER A 51 13.44 6.17 -6.52
CA SER A 51 14.00 4.85 -6.68
C SER A 51 13.54 4.37 -8.06
N ALA A 52 14.48 4.19 -8.99
CA ALA A 52 14.16 3.68 -10.33
C ALA A 52 13.57 2.26 -10.26
N PHE A 53 13.83 1.55 -9.16
CA PHE A 53 13.21 0.31 -8.76
C PHE A 53 11.98 0.59 -7.89
N VAL A 54 10.79 0.20 -8.36
CA VAL A 54 9.55 0.19 -7.59
C VAL A 54 9.25 -1.25 -7.19
N LEU A 55 9.21 -1.53 -5.89
CA LEU A 55 8.87 -2.85 -5.37
C LEU A 55 7.36 -3.08 -5.47
N SER A 56 6.91 -3.83 -6.47
CA SER A 56 5.49 -4.14 -6.67
C SER A 56 4.94 -5.08 -5.58
N GLN A 57 3.65 -5.00 -5.30
CA GLN A 57 2.98 -5.93 -4.38
C GLN A 57 3.18 -7.40 -4.80
N ALA A 58 3.09 -7.69 -6.10
CA ALA A 58 3.30 -9.05 -6.62
C ALA A 58 4.71 -9.58 -6.32
N GLU A 59 5.73 -8.72 -6.34
CA GLU A 59 7.10 -9.09 -5.96
C GLU A 59 7.21 -9.45 -4.48
N ILE A 60 6.60 -8.62 -3.63
CA ILE A 60 6.58 -8.83 -2.18
C ILE A 60 5.93 -10.18 -1.88
N GLU A 61 4.76 -10.43 -2.44
CA GLU A 61 4.05 -11.70 -2.26
C GLU A 61 4.83 -12.89 -2.82
N ASN A 62 5.48 -12.74 -3.98
CA ASN A 62 6.31 -13.79 -4.57
C ASN A 62 7.42 -14.23 -3.62
N VAL A 63 8.15 -13.28 -3.03
CA VAL A 63 9.19 -13.56 -2.02
C VAL A 63 8.61 -14.25 -0.79
N LEU A 64 7.52 -13.72 -0.24
CA LEU A 64 6.88 -14.28 0.96
C LEU A 64 6.35 -15.70 0.74
N ARG A 65 5.75 -15.99 -0.42
CA ARG A 65 5.23 -17.33 -0.78
C ARG A 65 6.36 -18.34 -0.97
N ARG A 66 7.43 -17.95 -1.66
CA ARG A 66 8.52 -18.88 -2.00
C ARG A 66 9.35 -19.26 -0.77
N HIS A 67 9.88 -18.27 -0.05
CA HIS A 67 10.98 -18.50 0.89
C HIS A 67 10.54 -18.73 2.35
N GLY A 68 9.42 -18.14 2.78
CA GLY A 68 9.02 -18.18 4.19
C GLY A 68 10.12 -17.60 5.11
N SER A 69 10.15 -18.03 6.39
CA SER A 69 11.06 -17.46 7.40
C SER A 69 12.51 -18.00 7.39
N GLY A 70 12.86 -18.90 6.47
CA GLY A 70 14.18 -19.55 6.45
C GLY A 70 14.36 -20.63 7.54
N PHE A 71 13.45 -20.76 8.50
CA PHE A 71 13.42 -21.89 9.44
C PHE A 71 12.67 -23.10 8.86
N MET A 72 13.01 -24.29 9.36
CA MET A 72 12.27 -25.50 9.04
C MET A 72 10.78 -25.33 9.39
N GLY A 73 9.91 -25.58 8.41
CA GLY A 73 8.47 -25.40 8.56
C GLY A 73 8.03 -23.94 8.72
N GLY A 74 8.86 -22.97 8.30
CA GLY A 74 8.61 -21.54 8.52
C GLY A 74 7.25 -21.06 8.03
N LYS A 75 6.78 -21.55 6.88
CA LYS A 75 5.45 -21.21 6.35
C LYS A 75 4.32 -21.68 7.27
N GLN A 76 4.41 -22.91 7.79
CA GLN A 76 3.43 -23.46 8.73
C GLN A 76 3.46 -22.72 10.06
N ARG A 77 4.64 -22.33 10.54
CA ARG A 77 4.80 -21.52 11.76
C ARG A 77 4.19 -20.13 11.62
N ILE A 78 4.41 -19.48 10.48
CA ILE A 78 3.77 -18.20 10.15
C ILE A 78 2.25 -18.37 10.10
N MET A 79 1.73 -19.42 9.45
CA MET A 79 0.29 -19.67 9.42
C MET A 79 -0.29 -19.88 10.84
N ALA A 80 0.38 -20.68 11.67
CA ALA A 80 -0.03 -20.90 13.06
C ALA A 80 0.02 -19.61 13.90
N LEU A 81 0.99 -18.73 13.65
CA LEU A 81 1.06 -17.40 14.27
C LEU A 81 -0.20 -16.58 13.93
N TYR A 82 -0.64 -16.59 12.67
CA TYR A 82 -1.83 -15.84 12.25
C TYR A 82 -3.14 -16.41 12.80
N GLN A 83 -3.21 -17.72 13.02
CA GLN A 83 -4.38 -18.36 13.63
C GLN A 83 -4.47 -18.10 15.14
N THR A 84 -3.33 -17.93 15.82
CA THR A 84 -3.27 -17.85 17.29
C THR A 84 -3.14 -16.44 17.84
N GLN A 85 -2.64 -15.49 17.03
CA GLN A 85 -2.40 -14.12 17.46
C GLN A 85 -3.24 -13.13 16.63
N PRO A 86 -4.35 -12.60 17.18
CA PRO A 86 -5.17 -11.61 16.49
C PRO A 86 -4.55 -10.21 16.47
N ASP A 87 -3.64 -9.88 17.41
CA ASP A 87 -3.02 -8.56 17.47
C ASP A 87 -1.92 -8.40 16.42
N ARG A 88 -2.13 -7.49 15.47
CA ARG A 88 -1.21 -7.20 14.36
C ARG A 88 0.17 -6.75 14.81
N LYS A 89 0.26 -5.95 15.88
CA LYS A 89 1.54 -5.45 16.40
C LYS A 89 2.36 -6.57 17.03
N LEU A 90 1.69 -7.50 17.72
CA LEU A 90 2.32 -8.71 18.24
C LEU A 90 2.72 -9.66 17.11
N ARG A 91 1.91 -9.82 16.05
CA ARG A 91 2.28 -10.57 14.84
C ARG A 91 3.54 -10.01 14.20
N ALA A 92 3.62 -8.70 13.96
CA ALA A 92 4.81 -8.07 13.38
C ALA A 92 6.09 -8.32 14.21
N LYS A 93 6.00 -8.22 15.54
CA LYS A 93 7.13 -8.56 16.43
C LYS A 93 7.49 -10.05 16.38
N ALA A 94 6.50 -10.93 16.31
CA ALA A 94 6.72 -12.36 16.20
C ALA A 94 7.34 -12.71 14.84
N LEU A 95 6.92 -12.08 13.75
CA LEU A 95 7.51 -12.22 12.42
C LEU A 95 9.00 -11.82 12.42
N ALA A 96 9.34 -10.70 13.05
CA ALA A 96 10.74 -10.29 13.18
C ALA A 96 11.62 -11.36 13.86
N LYS A 97 11.08 -12.06 14.87
CA LYS A 97 11.77 -13.17 15.55
C LYS A 97 11.79 -14.44 14.71
N GLU A 98 10.68 -14.71 14.03
CA GLU A 98 10.49 -15.88 13.17
C GLU A 98 11.45 -15.85 11.98
N TYR A 99 11.66 -14.70 11.35
CA TYR A 99 12.64 -14.54 10.27
C TYR A 99 14.08 -14.40 10.80
N GLY A 100 14.27 -13.73 11.94
CA GLY A 100 15.61 -13.54 12.51
C GLY A 100 16.53 -12.73 11.59
N ILE A 101 17.83 -13.06 11.58
CA ILE A 101 18.84 -12.40 10.75
C ILE A 101 19.31 -13.38 9.67
N GLY A 102 19.24 -12.97 8.42
CA GLY A 102 19.66 -13.80 7.29
C GLY A 102 19.31 -13.16 5.95
N GLY A 103 19.39 -13.96 4.89
CA GLY A 103 18.98 -13.55 3.56
C GLY A 103 19.30 -14.61 2.51
N HIS A 104 18.84 -14.36 1.29
CA HIS A 104 19.02 -15.25 0.15
C HIS A 104 19.09 -14.47 -1.16
N SER A 105 19.75 -15.05 -2.16
CA SER A 105 19.69 -14.55 -3.53
C SER A 105 18.28 -14.69 -4.07
N HIS A 106 17.85 -13.70 -4.84
CA HIS A 106 16.51 -13.63 -5.39
C HIS A 106 16.53 -13.16 -6.85
N ASP A 107 15.68 -13.78 -7.67
CA ASP A 107 15.41 -13.35 -9.03
C ASP A 107 14.07 -12.61 -9.03
N PHE A 108 14.11 -11.31 -9.35
CA PHE A 108 12.96 -10.44 -9.36
C PHE A 108 12.09 -10.70 -10.60
N LEU A 109 10.81 -10.33 -10.52
CA LEU A 109 9.82 -10.51 -11.57
C LEU A 109 10.10 -9.64 -12.80
N ASP A 110 10.85 -8.54 -12.65
CA ASP A 110 11.35 -7.71 -13.75
C ASP A 110 12.51 -8.40 -14.53
N GLY A 111 12.94 -9.59 -14.09
CA GLY A 111 14.04 -10.35 -14.66
C GLY A 111 15.42 -9.95 -14.12
N SER A 112 15.49 -8.98 -13.21
CA SER A 112 16.72 -8.61 -12.53
C SER A 112 17.09 -9.64 -11.46
N ARG A 113 18.31 -9.53 -10.93
CA ARG A 113 18.77 -10.32 -9.79
C ARG A 113 19.01 -9.42 -8.61
N GLY A 114 19.06 -10.02 -7.44
CA GLY A 114 19.63 -9.37 -6.27
C GLY A 114 19.51 -10.24 -5.04
N PHE A 115 19.25 -9.60 -3.91
CA PHE A 115 19.28 -10.26 -2.62
C PHE A 115 18.13 -9.78 -1.74
N VAL A 116 17.52 -10.71 -1.02
CA VAL A 116 16.52 -10.41 0.01
C VAL A 116 17.15 -10.70 1.35
N ASN A 117 17.39 -9.65 2.13
CA ASN A 117 17.90 -9.71 3.50
C ASN A 117 16.74 -9.55 4.48
N HIS A 118 16.86 -10.16 5.66
CA HIS A 118 15.97 -9.89 6.78
C HIS A 118 16.78 -9.71 8.05
N ASN A 119 16.35 -8.75 8.87
CA ASN A 119 16.93 -8.48 10.18
C ASN A 119 15.88 -7.82 11.09
N TRP A 120 16.30 -7.37 12.27
CA TRP A 120 15.39 -6.74 13.23
C TRP A 120 14.67 -5.48 12.69
N LYS A 121 15.19 -4.80 11.66
CA LYS A 121 14.56 -3.64 11.02
C LYS A 121 13.43 -4.03 10.07
N GLY A 122 13.56 -5.15 9.37
CA GLY A 122 12.60 -5.55 8.34
C GLY A 122 13.16 -6.52 7.31
N LEU A 123 12.45 -6.60 6.18
CA LEU A 123 12.83 -7.32 4.97
C LEU A 123 13.39 -6.31 3.95
N GLU A 124 14.68 -6.38 3.65
CA GLU A 124 15.40 -5.49 2.73
C GLU A 124 15.63 -6.19 1.39
N PHE A 125 15.22 -5.54 0.31
CA PHE A 125 15.43 -5.95 -1.07
C PHE A 125 16.59 -5.13 -1.62
N ASP A 126 17.68 -5.79 -1.97
CA ASP A 126 18.88 -5.21 -2.59
C ASP A 126 18.87 -5.61 -4.07
N HIS A 127 18.54 -4.66 -4.95
CA HIS A 127 18.36 -4.86 -6.38
C HIS A 127 19.65 -4.54 -7.14
N TYR A 128 20.08 -5.43 -8.05
CA TYR A 128 21.31 -5.28 -8.80
C TYR A 128 21.04 -4.75 -10.22
N PRO A 129 22.01 -4.03 -10.82
CA PRO A 129 23.41 -3.84 -10.40
C PRO A 129 23.67 -2.58 -9.56
N ASP A 130 22.72 -1.68 -9.46
CA ASP A 130 22.84 -0.37 -8.80
C ASP A 130 22.70 -0.43 -7.27
N HIS A 131 22.44 -1.60 -6.71
CA HIS A 131 22.30 -1.84 -5.27
C HIS A 131 21.23 -0.95 -4.64
N GLN A 132 20.14 -0.75 -5.38
CA GLN A 132 18.98 -0.03 -4.88
C GLN A 132 18.30 -0.84 -3.78
N LYS A 133 18.19 -0.24 -2.59
CA LYS A 133 17.67 -0.90 -1.39
C LYS A 133 16.30 -0.39 -1.00
N ILE A 134 15.36 -1.31 -0.85
CA ILE A 134 14.03 -1.04 -0.28
C ILE A 134 13.85 -1.89 0.95
N THR A 135 13.52 -1.29 2.09
CA THR A 135 13.26 -2.03 3.34
C THR A 135 11.78 -1.96 3.70
N LEU A 136 11.12 -3.11 3.74
CA LEU A 136 9.79 -3.26 4.30
C LEU A 136 9.90 -3.47 5.81
N LYS A 137 9.25 -2.59 6.58
CA LYS A 137 9.15 -2.77 8.03
C LYS A 137 8.30 -4.00 8.34
N TRP A 138 8.55 -4.63 9.49
CA TRP A 138 7.79 -5.81 9.91
C TRP A 138 6.28 -5.60 9.99
N ALA A 139 5.82 -4.38 10.29
CA ALA A 139 4.40 -4.05 10.25
C ALA A 139 3.82 -4.06 8.82
N GLN A 140 4.60 -3.69 7.80
CA GLN A 140 4.17 -3.79 6.40
C GLN A 140 4.18 -5.24 5.93
N VAL A 141 5.24 -5.99 6.26
CA VAL A 141 5.31 -7.43 5.97
C VAL A 141 4.12 -8.18 6.58
N GLU A 142 3.74 -7.80 7.80
CA GLU A 142 2.55 -8.34 8.47
C GLU A 142 1.27 -8.08 7.67
N LYS A 143 1.03 -6.84 7.22
CA LYS A 143 -0.12 -6.53 6.36
C LYS A 143 -0.15 -7.39 5.09
N TYR A 144 0.98 -7.54 4.40
CA TYR A 144 1.05 -8.34 3.17
C TYR A 144 0.74 -9.82 3.42
N ILE A 145 1.29 -10.41 4.48
CA ILE A 145 0.97 -11.81 4.82
C ILE A 145 -0.50 -11.96 5.22
N ASP A 146 -1.09 -10.99 5.94
CA ASP A 146 -2.52 -11.00 6.30
C ASP A 146 -3.41 -11.00 5.05
N LEU A 147 -3.12 -10.14 4.08
CA LEU A 147 -3.82 -10.08 2.80
C LEU A 147 -3.71 -11.40 2.02
N MET A 148 -2.51 -12.00 2.00
CA MET A 148 -2.28 -13.29 1.35
C MET A 148 -3.02 -14.46 2.01
N ILE A 149 -3.32 -14.37 3.32
CA ILE A 149 -4.07 -15.41 4.05
C ILE A 149 -5.58 -15.26 3.86
N GLN A 150 -6.06 -14.03 3.62
CA GLN A 150 -7.47 -13.71 3.43
C GLN A 150 -7.95 -13.84 1.97
N SER A 151 -7.02 -13.97 1.01
CA SER A 151 -7.30 -14.18 -0.42
C SER A 151 -7.44 -15.64 -0.79
#